data_AF-A0A1R0UP69-F1
#
_entry.id   AF-A0A1R0UP69-F1
#
_cell.length_a   1.000
_cell.length_b   1.000
_cell.length_c   1.000
_cell.angle_alpha   90.00
_cell.angle_beta   90.00
_cell.angle_gamma   90.00
#
_symmetry.space_group_name_H-M   'P 1'
#
loop_
_entity.id
_entity.type
_entity.pdbx_description
1 polymer ?
#
loop_
_entity_poly.entity_id
_entity_poly.type
_entity_poly.pdbx_seq_one_letter_code
_entity_poly.pdbx_strand_id
1 'polypeptide(L)'
;MTRAKDSDRNDTCKVLDNALSEGQLSMEEHRQRVAAATNATTLGDLARLVDDLQNSNAPVQLPTLAKPRKPGPPGTGWGLRLAVAAVLVLLGMGIGWGLYGNTSSPLSFTPDPGAVPDGIEPVVLTPPKQLQSLNGFTGLFDQMRQRFGNTMGFEVDIHTDMAMLDRPDPQDNRRKQTYYYRGGWGDPSSSPSALDNDDRLVDLAKFDFEKTLAVLRGAPDTVGVQRADVKDVWLRVSPAEDPSTPDAVTIDIHVNSDFGSGHIELFPDGTTKQIWRADR
;
A
#
# COMPACT_ATOMS: atom_id res chain seq x y z
N MET A 1 4.97 -6.93 -43.24
CA MET A 1 5.21 -7.17 -41.79
C MET A 1 3.86 -7.30 -41.11
N THR A 2 3.64 -8.38 -40.37
CA THR A 2 2.38 -8.65 -39.67
C THR A 2 2.49 -8.16 -38.23
N ARG A 3 1.51 -7.37 -37.77
CA ARG A 3 1.47 -6.81 -36.41
C ARG A 3 1.22 -7.93 -35.39
N ALA A 4 1.98 -7.94 -34.30
CA ALA A 4 1.81 -8.91 -33.22
C ALA A 4 0.60 -8.55 -32.35
N LYS A 5 -0.24 -9.54 -32.05
CA LYS A 5 -1.31 -9.47 -31.05
C LYS A 5 -0.76 -9.77 -29.66
N ASP A 6 -1.52 -9.44 -28.63
CA ASP A 6 -1.14 -9.70 -27.24
C ASP A 6 -1.05 -11.21 -26.93
N SER A 7 -1.86 -12.04 -27.60
CA SER A 7 -1.71 -13.49 -27.55
C SER A 7 -0.34 -13.95 -28.02
N ASP A 8 0.16 -13.37 -29.12
CA ASP A 8 1.44 -13.75 -29.71
C ASP A 8 2.61 -13.35 -28.79
N ARG A 9 2.49 -12.20 -28.12
CA ARG A 9 3.45 -11.77 -27.08
C ARG A 9 3.45 -12.73 -25.90
N ASN A 10 2.26 -13.10 -25.40
CA ASN A 10 2.12 -13.99 -24.25
C ASN A 10 2.63 -15.40 -24.55
N ASP A 11 2.38 -15.92 -25.75
CA ASP A 11 2.89 -17.21 -26.18
C ASP A 11 4.42 -17.20 -26.36
N THR A 12 4.99 -16.09 -26.82
CA THR A 12 6.45 -15.90 -26.87
C THR A 12 7.05 -15.86 -25.46
N CYS A 13 6.41 -15.19 -24.50
CA CYS A 13 6.84 -15.19 -23.11
C CYS A 13 6.85 -16.60 -22.51
N LYS A 14 5.84 -17.43 -22.78
CA LYS A 14 5.80 -18.83 -22.32
C LYS A 14 6.94 -19.67 -22.89
N VAL A 15 7.30 -19.46 -24.16
CA VAL A 15 8.44 -20.16 -24.79
C VAL A 15 9.76 -19.76 -24.11
N LEU A 16 9.93 -18.48 -23.77
CA LEU A 16 11.11 -17.99 -23.04
C LEU A 16 11.17 -18.54 -21.60
N ASP A 17 10.02 -18.61 -20.91
CA ASP A 17 9.92 -19.19 -19.56
C ASP A 17 10.30 -20.68 -19.56
N ASN A 18 9.83 -21.42 -20.57
CA ASN A 18 10.20 -22.82 -20.74
C ASN A 18 11.70 -22.98 -21.01
N ALA A 19 12.27 -22.15 -21.90
CA ALA A 19 13.70 -22.18 -22.20
C ALA A 19 14.58 -21.84 -20.97
N LEU A 20 14.12 -20.96 -20.09
CA LEU A 20 14.76 -20.72 -18.79
C LEU A 20 14.66 -21.95 -17.89
N SER A 21 13.49 -22.59 -17.80
CA SER A 21 13.30 -23.80 -16.97
C SER A 21 14.15 -24.98 -17.46
N GLU A 22 14.39 -25.06 -18.77
CA GLU A 22 15.26 -26.05 -19.41
C GLU A 22 16.75 -25.67 -19.34
N GLY A 23 17.08 -24.52 -18.76
CA GLY A 23 18.46 -24.04 -18.59
C GLY A 23 19.13 -23.54 -19.88
N GLN A 24 18.38 -23.32 -20.95
CA GLN A 24 18.88 -22.77 -22.21
C GLN A 24 19.10 -21.26 -22.17
N LEU A 25 18.44 -20.58 -21.23
CA LEU A 25 18.62 -19.15 -20.96
C LEU A 25 19.06 -18.96 -19.52
N SER A 26 19.98 -18.04 -19.28
CA SER A 26 20.22 -17.56 -17.92
C SER A 26 19.07 -16.65 -17.44
N MET A 27 18.91 -16.50 -16.13
CA MET A 27 17.89 -15.61 -15.54
C MET A 27 17.99 -14.16 -16.03
N GLU A 28 19.20 -13.68 -16.32
CA GLU A 28 19.43 -12.31 -16.79
C GLU A 28 19.06 -12.16 -18.28
N GLU A 29 19.41 -13.15 -19.11
CA GLU A 29 18.99 -13.18 -20.53
C GLU A 29 17.47 -13.33 -20.67
N HIS A 30 16.86 -14.15 -19.80
CA HIS A 30 15.42 -14.31 -19.74
C HIS A 30 14.71 -12.98 -19.47
N ARG A 31 15.14 -12.23 -18.44
CA ARG A 31 14.56 -10.90 -18.16
C ARG A 31 14.65 -9.95 -19.35
N GLN A 32 15.80 -9.91 -20.01
CA GLN A 32 16.03 -9.03 -21.16
C GLN A 32 15.12 -9.42 -22.35
N ARG A 33 14.94 -10.71 -22.59
CA ARG A 33 14.11 -11.21 -23.69
C ARG A 33 12.61 -11.08 -23.43
N VAL A 34 12.16 -11.26 -22.18
CA VAL A 34 10.76 -11.03 -21.78
C VAL A 34 10.40 -9.54 -21.89
N ALA A 35 11.31 -8.65 -21.49
CA ALA A 35 11.15 -7.21 -21.69
C ALA A 35 11.10 -6.84 -23.19
N ALA A 36 11.88 -7.50 -24.04
CA ALA A 36 11.82 -7.29 -25.48
C ALA A 36 10.53 -7.85 -26.12
N ALA A 37 10.06 -9.02 -25.68
CA ALA A 37 8.86 -9.68 -26.20
C ALA A 37 7.59 -8.89 -25.88
N THR A 38 7.50 -8.35 -24.67
CA THR A 38 6.36 -7.50 -24.24
C THR A 38 6.27 -6.18 -25.02
N ASN A 39 7.40 -5.66 -25.51
CA ASN A 39 7.45 -4.42 -26.29
C ASN A 39 7.46 -4.64 -27.82
N ALA A 40 7.47 -5.90 -28.29
CA ALA A 40 7.53 -6.20 -29.71
C ALA A 40 6.23 -5.81 -30.44
N THR A 41 6.35 -5.13 -31.58
CA THR A 41 5.19 -4.64 -32.34
C THR A 41 4.86 -5.53 -33.54
N THR A 42 5.79 -6.36 -33.99
CA THR A 42 5.61 -7.25 -35.15
C THR A 42 5.94 -8.71 -34.82
N LEU A 43 5.31 -9.63 -35.56
CA LEU A 43 5.59 -11.07 -35.44
C LEU A 43 7.04 -11.43 -35.82
N GLY A 44 7.67 -10.64 -36.69
CA GLY A 44 9.08 -10.83 -37.06
C GLY A 44 10.06 -10.42 -35.95
N ASP A 45 9.62 -9.56 -35.03
CA ASP A 45 10.42 -9.20 -33.84
C ASP A 45 10.32 -10.31 -32.80
N LEU A 46 9.13 -10.87 -32.60
CA LEU A 46 8.90 -12.00 -31.70
C LEU A 46 9.64 -13.27 -32.18
N ALA A 47 9.57 -13.59 -33.48
CA ALA A 47 10.25 -14.75 -34.04
C ALA A 47 11.77 -14.72 -33.84
N ARG A 48 12.40 -13.53 -33.95
CA ARG A 48 13.85 -13.37 -33.74
C ARG A 48 14.29 -13.60 -32.28
N LEU A 49 13.40 -13.38 -31.31
CA LEU A 49 13.71 -13.58 -29.89
C LEU A 49 13.77 -15.05 -29.47
N VAL A 50 13.19 -15.93 -30.30
CA VAL A 50 13.10 -17.37 -30.05
C VAL A 50 13.81 -18.21 -31.12
N ASP A 51 14.40 -17.57 -32.14
CA ASP A 51 15.04 -18.24 -33.30
C ASP A 51 16.31 -19.01 -32.91
N ASP A 52 17.01 -18.56 -31.87
CA ASP A 52 18.24 -19.21 -31.35
C ASP A 52 17.96 -20.29 -30.30
N LEU A 53 16.72 -20.39 -29.81
CA LEU A 53 16.32 -21.38 -28.84
C LEU A 53 16.25 -22.73 -29.51
N GLN A 54 17.02 -23.68 -28.98
CA GLN A 54 17.01 -25.04 -29.48
C GLN A 54 15.74 -25.72 -29.00
N ASN A 55 14.67 -25.61 -29.79
CA ASN A 55 13.44 -26.38 -29.61
C ASN A 55 13.77 -27.88 -29.71
N SER A 56 14.14 -28.49 -28.59
CA SER A 56 14.42 -29.91 -28.49
C SER A 56 13.12 -30.68 -28.35
N ASN A 57 12.24 -30.54 -29.34
CA ASN A 57 11.18 -31.47 -29.68
C ASN A 57 10.72 -31.24 -31.14
N ALA A 58 11.65 -31.41 -32.07
CA ALA A 58 11.34 -31.94 -33.39
C ALA A 58 11.81 -33.40 -33.41
N PRO A 59 10.95 -34.42 -33.56
CA PRO A 59 11.41 -35.78 -33.80
C PRO A 59 11.80 -35.86 -35.27
N VAL A 60 12.94 -35.30 -35.64
CA VAL A 60 13.52 -35.49 -36.96
C VAL A 60 15.02 -35.68 -36.78
N GLN A 61 15.43 -36.94 -36.79
CA GLN A 61 16.82 -37.31 -37.09
C GLN A 61 17.21 -36.64 -38.40
N LEU A 62 18.19 -35.75 -38.35
CA LEU A 62 18.82 -35.18 -39.53
C LEU A 62 19.47 -36.31 -40.34
N PRO A 63 19.04 -36.58 -41.58
CA PRO A 63 19.92 -37.28 -42.50
C PRO A 63 21.03 -36.30 -42.86
N THR A 64 22.28 -36.71 -42.66
CA THR A 64 23.47 -35.99 -43.12
C THR A 64 23.31 -35.66 -44.60
N LEU A 65 23.15 -34.38 -44.94
CA LEU A 65 23.07 -33.94 -46.33
C LEU A 65 24.00 -32.75 -46.57
N ALA A 66 24.84 -32.96 -47.57
CA ALA A 66 25.93 -32.09 -47.97
C ALA A 66 25.50 -30.68 -48.39
N LYS A 67 26.46 -29.75 -48.22
CA LYS A 67 26.54 -28.35 -48.68
C LYS A 67 25.54 -27.95 -49.79
N PRO A 68 24.72 -26.90 -49.61
CA PRO A 68 23.82 -26.45 -50.66
C PRO A 68 24.56 -25.55 -51.66
N ARG A 69 24.43 -25.85 -52.97
CA ARG A 69 24.73 -24.90 -54.05
C ARG A 69 23.49 -24.68 -54.92
N LYS A 70 22.89 -23.49 -54.69
CA LYS A 70 22.08 -22.60 -55.55
C LYS A 70 20.86 -23.15 -56.34
N PRO A 71 19.74 -22.40 -56.39
CA PRO A 71 18.52 -22.80 -57.09
C PRO A 71 18.59 -22.56 -58.61
N GLY A 72 18.08 -23.52 -59.38
CA GLY A 72 17.64 -23.36 -60.78
C GLY A 72 16.10 -23.20 -60.89
N PRO A 73 15.55 -22.83 -62.07
CA PRO A 73 14.16 -22.36 -62.23
C PRO A 73 13.11 -23.49 -62.18
N PRO A 74 11.80 -23.16 -62.13
CA PRO A 74 10.77 -24.01 -61.51
C PRO A 74 10.22 -25.08 -62.45
N GLY A 75 9.93 -26.26 -61.90
CA GLY A 75 9.23 -27.36 -62.58
C GLY A 75 8.06 -27.92 -61.77
N THR A 76 6.85 -27.69 -62.28
CA THR A 76 5.64 -28.56 -62.29
C THR A 76 5.41 -29.55 -61.12
N GLY A 77 5.46 -29.12 -59.86
CA GLY A 77 5.24 -30.04 -58.72
C GLY A 77 4.53 -29.46 -57.50
N TRP A 78 3.92 -28.27 -57.59
CA TRP A 78 3.41 -27.58 -56.41
C TRP A 78 2.04 -28.10 -55.91
N GLY A 79 1.19 -28.56 -56.82
CA GLY A 79 -0.15 -29.06 -56.47
C GLY A 79 -0.12 -30.31 -55.58
N LEU A 80 0.84 -31.22 -55.78
CA LEU A 80 0.92 -32.45 -55.00
C LEU A 80 1.51 -32.22 -53.60
N ARG A 81 2.39 -31.22 -53.43
CA ARG A 81 3.01 -30.89 -52.14
C ARG A 81 2.04 -30.18 -51.19
N LEU A 82 1.14 -29.35 -51.71
CA LEU A 82 0.09 -28.71 -50.91
C LEU A 82 -0.99 -29.71 -50.45
N ALA A 83 -1.30 -30.72 -51.28
CA ALA A 83 -2.26 -31.77 -50.92
C ALA A 83 -1.72 -32.68 -49.78
N VAL A 84 -0.44 -33.04 -49.80
CA VAL A 84 0.17 -33.86 -48.74
C VAL A 84 0.31 -33.09 -47.43
N ALA A 85 0.64 -31.80 -47.48
CA ALA A 85 0.72 -30.96 -46.28
C ALA A 85 -0.64 -30.79 -45.58
N ALA A 86 -1.73 -30.61 -46.35
CA ALA A 86 -3.07 -30.49 -45.79
C ALA A 86 -3.55 -31.79 -45.10
N VAL A 87 -3.25 -32.95 -45.70
CA VAL A 87 -3.61 -34.26 -45.11
C VAL A 87 -2.84 -34.52 -43.82
N LEU A 88 -1.55 -34.19 -43.76
CA LEU A 88 -0.74 -34.37 -42.55
C LEU A 88 -1.13 -33.43 -41.41
N VAL A 89 -1.55 -32.20 -41.72
CA VAL A 89 -2.07 -31.25 -40.73
C VAL A 89 -3.42 -31.71 -40.14
N LEU A 90 -4.32 -32.26 -40.97
CA LEU A 90 -5.60 -32.80 -40.50
C LEU A 90 -5.44 -34.11 -39.73
N LEU A 91 -4.51 -34.99 -40.13
CA LEU A 91 -4.16 -36.19 -39.37
C LEU A 91 -3.45 -35.85 -38.05
N GLY A 92 -2.56 -34.85 -38.04
CA GLY A 92 -1.91 -34.35 -36.83
C GLY A 92 -2.91 -33.75 -35.83
N MET A 93 -3.88 -32.97 -36.30
CA MET A 93 -4.98 -32.48 -35.46
C MET A 93 -5.89 -33.61 -34.95
N GLY A 94 -6.21 -34.61 -35.78
CA GLY A 94 -7.04 -35.74 -35.39
C GLY A 94 -6.40 -36.67 -34.36
N ILE A 95 -5.09 -36.93 -34.48
CA ILE A 95 -4.33 -37.73 -33.51
C ILE A 95 -4.10 -36.95 -32.21
N GLY A 96 -3.81 -35.65 -32.31
CA GLY A 96 -3.68 -34.77 -31.14
C GLY A 96 -4.96 -34.71 -30.30
N TRP A 97 -6.13 -34.65 -30.95
CA TRP A 97 -7.43 -34.67 -30.26
C TRP A 97 -7.82 -36.07 -29.77
N GLY A 98 -7.50 -37.13 -30.52
CA GLY A 98 -7.92 -38.50 -30.24
C GLY A 98 -7.08 -39.25 -29.20
N LEU A 99 -5.79 -38.93 -29.04
CA LEU A 99 -4.90 -39.58 -28.06
C LEU A 99 -4.60 -38.73 -26.83
N TYR A 100 -4.65 -37.39 -26.95
CA TYR A 100 -4.31 -36.47 -25.85
C TYR A 100 -5.47 -35.58 -25.39
N GLY A 101 -6.62 -35.61 -26.06
CA GLY A 101 -7.80 -34.81 -25.68
C GLY A 101 -8.47 -35.22 -24.37
N ASN A 102 -8.12 -36.38 -23.80
CA ASN A 102 -8.72 -36.90 -22.56
C ASN A 102 -7.69 -37.39 -21.52
N THR A 103 -6.43 -36.97 -21.60
CA THR A 103 -5.54 -37.12 -20.44
C THR A 103 -5.84 -35.97 -19.49
N SER A 104 -6.77 -36.18 -18.55
CA SER A 104 -6.81 -35.39 -17.33
C SER A 104 -5.39 -35.43 -16.75
N SER A 105 -4.69 -34.30 -16.78
CA SER A 105 -3.35 -34.20 -16.19
C SER A 105 -3.39 -34.78 -14.77
N PRO A 106 -2.42 -35.64 -14.38
CA PRO A 106 -2.38 -36.22 -13.03
C PRO A 106 -1.98 -35.19 -11.97
N LEU A 107 -1.81 -33.91 -12.34
CA LEU A 107 -1.74 -32.82 -11.40
C LEU A 107 -3.15 -32.60 -10.86
N SER A 108 -3.49 -33.32 -9.80
CA SER A 108 -4.52 -32.86 -8.88
C SER A 108 -4.09 -31.47 -8.43
N PHE A 109 -4.69 -30.43 -9.01
CA PHE A 109 -4.73 -29.13 -8.38
C PHE A 109 -5.60 -29.33 -7.16
N THR A 110 -5.01 -29.82 -6.07
CA THR A 110 -5.61 -29.68 -4.75
C THR A 110 -5.91 -28.20 -4.66
N PRO A 111 -7.20 -27.79 -4.66
CA PRO A 111 -7.53 -26.38 -4.52
C PRO A 111 -6.81 -25.93 -3.27
N ASP A 112 -6.05 -24.84 -3.35
CA ASP A 112 -5.41 -24.27 -2.17
C ASP A 112 -6.51 -24.15 -1.10
N PRO A 113 -6.41 -24.89 0.03
CA PRO A 113 -7.46 -24.87 1.03
C PRO A 113 -7.67 -23.46 1.60
N GLY A 114 -6.70 -22.56 1.49
CA GLY A 114 -6.83 -21.14 1.83
C GLY A 114 -7.51 -20.28 0.75
N ALA A 115 -7.67 -20.79 -0.47
CA ALA A 115 -8.40 -20.13 -1.55
C ALA A 115 -9.88 -20.55 -1.64
N VAL A 116 -10.29 -21.56 -0.85
CA VAL A 116 -11.70 -21.94 -0.72
C VAL A 116 -12.39 -20.88 0.16
N PRO A 117 -13.43 -20.19 -0.33
CA PRO A 117 -14.19 -19.26 0.49
C PRO A 117 -14.75 -19.97 1.72
N ASP A 118 -14.39 -19.51 2.90
CA ASP A 118 -14.79 -20.07 4.20
C ASP A 118 -16.16 -19.54 4.68
N GLY A 119 -16.78 -18.64 3.91
CA GLY A 119 -18.08 -18.06 4.22
C GLY A 119 -18.03 -16.97 5.30
N ILE A 120 -16.84 -16.48 5.66
CA ILE A 120 -16.69 -15.35 6.60
C ILE A 120 -16.78 -14.04 5.81
N GLU A 121 -17.87 -13.29 6.02
CA GLU A 121 -18.06 -11.98 5.40
C GLU A 121 -17.03 -10.97 5.93
N PRO A 122 -16.47 -10.10 5.06
CA PRO A 122 -15.52 -9.09 5.48
C PRO A 122 -16.20 -8.03 6.35
N VAL A 123 -15.65 -7.77 7.52
CA VAL A 123 -16.05 -6.65 8.38
C VAL A 123 -15.16 -5.44 8.05
N VAL A 124 -15.75 -4.36 7.55
CA VAL A 124 -15.03 -3.11 7.28
C VAL A 124 -14.98 -2.25 8.55
N LEU A 125 -13.80 -2.14 9.14
CA LEU A 125 -13.55 -1.22 10.23
C LEU A 125 -13.47 0.21 9.68
N THR A 126 -14.24 1.13 10.26
CA THR A 126 -14.27 2.55 9.85
C THR A 126 -13.72 3.42 10.97
N PRO A 127 -12.39 3.51 11.14
CA PRO A 127 -11.81 4.38 12.15
C PRO A 127 -12.14 5.85 11.86
N PRO A 128 -12.27 6.70 12.89
CA PRO A 128 -12.42 8.14 12.69
C PRO A 128 -11.23 8.69 11.90
N LYS A 129 -11.53 9.39 10.81
CA LYS A 129 -10.51 10.04 9.95
C LYS A 129 -10.27 11.51 10.30
N GLN A 130 -11.09 12.07 11.19
CA GLN A 130 -11.12 13.49 11.53
C GLN A 130 -11.38 13.64 13.03
N LEU A 131 -10.33 13.49 13.84
CA LEU A 131 -10.38 13.70 15.29
C LEU A 131 -10.68 15.16 15.63
N GLN A 132 -10.20 16.10 14.82
CA GLN A 132 -10.47 17.54 14.95
C GLN A 132 -11.88 17.94 14.45
N SER A 133 -12.88 17.20 14.93
CA SER A 133 -14.30 17.46 14.74
C SER A 133 -15.01 17.27 16.07
N LEU A 134 -16.25 17.77 16.21
CA LEU A 134 -16.99 17.64 17.46
C LEU A 134 -17.18 16.16 17.85
N ASN A 135 -17.64 15.36 16.90
CA ASN A 135 -17.77 13.91 17.10
C ASN A 135 -16.42 13.21 17.33
N GLY A 136 -15.34 13.74 16.73
CA GLY A 136 -13.99 13.24 16.94
C GLY A 136 -13.51 13.44 18.38
N PHE A 137 -13.65 14.66 18.93
CA PHE A 137 -13.31 14.94 20.33
C PHE A 137 -14.20 14.16 21.29
N THR A 138 -15.52 14.19 21.09
CA THR A 138 -16.46 13.43 21.94
C THR A 138 -16.11 11.95 21.93
N GLY A 139 -15.91 11.35 20.76
CA GLY A 139 -15.56 9.93 20.62
C GLY A 139 -14.19 9.57 21.22
N LEU A 140 -13.19 10.46 21.11
CA LEU A 140 -11.86 10.27 21.68
C LEU A 140 -11.92 10.15 23.21
N PHE A 141 -12.57 11.13 23.86
CA PHE A 141 -12.68 11.17 25.32
C PHE A 141 -13.68 10.13 25.86
N ASP A 142 -14.74 9.79 25.13
CA ASP A 142 -15.63 8.70 25.52
C ASP A 142 -14.91 7.35 25.49
N GLN A 143 -14.09 7.09 24.47
CA GLN A 143 -13.26 5.89 24.46
C GLN A 143 -12.18 5.91 25.55
N MET A 144 -11.69 7.10 25.93
CA MET A 144 -10.77 7.23 27.07
C MET A 144 -11.48 6.80 28.36
N ARG A 145 -12.74 7.23 28.58
CA ARG A 145 -13.57 6.76 29.70
C ARG A 145 -13.84 5.26 29.65
N GLN A 146 -14.16 4.71 28.49
CA GLN A 146 -14.43 3.28 28.33
C GLN A 146 -13.21 2.42 28.61
N ARG A 147 -12.03 2.82 28.11
CA ARG A 147 -10.80 2.03 28.27
C ARG A 147 -10.17 2.19 29.64
N PHE A 148 -10.09 3.42 30.15
CA PHE A 148 -9.31 3.73 31.34
C PHE A 148 -10.16 4.08 32.57
N GLY A 149 -11.49 4.16 32.42
CA GLY A 149 -12.43 4.52 33.50
C GLY A 149 -12.53 6.01 33.79
N ASN A 150 -11.68 6.85 33.19
CA ASN A 150 -11.66 8.30 33.38
C ASN A 150 -10.86 9.01 32.27
N THR A 151 -10.92 10.34 32.26
CA THR A 151 -10.19 11.23 31.35
C THR A 151 -8.96 11.87 31.99
N MET A 152 -8.44 11.28 33.07
CA MET A 152 -7.25 11.78 33.75
C MET A 152 -5.98 11.48 32.95
N GLY A 153 -5.09 12.45 32.83
CA GLY A 153 -3.77 12.27 32.21
C GLY A 153 -2.86 13.47 32.48
N PHE A 154 -1.65 13.39 31.96
CA PHE A 154 -0.67 14.49 32.02
C PHE A 154 -0.76 15.37 30.78
N GLU A 155 -0.98 14.78 29.61
CA GLU A 155 -1.04 15.51 28.35
C GLU A 155 -1.84 14.70 27.32
N VAL A 156 -2.58 15.37 26.44
CA VAL A 156 -3.10 14.76 25.22
C VAL A 156 -2.84 15.67 24.02
N ASP A 157 -2.13 15.13 23.03
CA ASP A 157 -1.88 15.76 21.74
C ASP A 157 -2.86 15.18 20.72
N ILE A 158 -3.62 16.04 20.05
CA ILE A 158 -4.68 15.66 19.09
C ILE A 158 -4.34 16.22 17.71
N HIS A 159 -3.88 15.33 16.84
CA HIS A 159 -3.71 15.59 15.40
C HIS A 159 -5.00 15.30 14.64
N THR A 160 -4.96 15.45 13.32
CA THR A 160 -6.15 15.25 12.46
C THR A 160 -6.67 13.81 12.51
N ASP A 161 -5.79 12.81 12.53
CA ASP A 161 -6.13 11.39 12.38
C ASP A 161 -5.67 10.51 13.57
N MET A 162 -4.87 11.04 14.48
CA MET A 162 -4.38 10.34 15.65
C MET A 162 -4.26 11.24 16.88
N ALA A 163 -4.20 10.62 18.06
CA ALA A 163 -3.87 11.31 19.30
C ALA A 163 -2.79 10.55 20.07
N MET A 164 -2.04 11.27 20.90
CA MET A 164 -1.10 10.72 21.87
C MET A 164 -1.53 11.17 23.26
N LEU A 165 -1.47 10.27 24.24
CA LEU A 165 -1.95 10.52 25.58
C LEU A 165 -0.93 10.01 26.60
N ASP A 166 -0.41 10.92 27.41
CA ASP A 166 0.50 10.59 28.50
C ASP A 166 -0.28 10.38 29.80
N ARG A 167 -0.06 9.22 30.44
CA ARG A 167 -0.73 8.83 31.69
C ARG A 167 0.27 8.26 32.69
N PRO A 168 -0.08 8.22 33.99
CA PRO A 168 0.72 7.55 35.01
C PRO A 168 1.00 6.09 34.65
N ASP A 169 2.25 5.66 34.83
CA ASP A 169 2.61 4.24 34.73
C ASP A 169 1.97 3.47 35.91
N PRO A 170 1.14 2.44 35.64
CA PRO A 170 0.53 1.63 36.71
C PRO A 170 1.53 0.91 37.61
N GLN A 171 2.77 0.70 37.15
CA GLN A 171 3.83 0.00 37.87
C GLN A 171 4.75 0.95 38.63
N ASP A 172 4.86 2.23 38.21
CA ASP A 172 5.74 3.21 38.84
C ASP A 172 5.15 4.62 38.75
N ASN A 173 4.64 5.14 39.87
CA ASN A 173 4.01 6.45 39.93
C ASN A 173 4.96 7.64 39.65
N ARG A 174 6.26 7.40 39.52
CA ARG A 174 7.27 8.41 39.13
C ARG A 174 7.50 8.43 37.63
N ARG A 175 6.72 7.68 36.85
CA ARG A 175 6.85 7.54 35.41
C ARG A 175 5.53 7.75 34.69
N LYS A 176 5.62 8.12 33.42
CA LYS A 176 4.49 8.19 32.49
C LYS A 176 4.66 7.21 31.33
N GLN A 177 3.53 6.76 30.81
CA GLN A 177 3.41 5.94 29.62
C GLN A 177 2.58 6.68 28.58
N THR A 178 3.00 6.57 27.33
CA THR A 178 2.32 7.19 26.19
C THR A 178 1.42 6.17 25.51
N TYR A 179 0.16 6.51 25.32
CA TYR A 179 -0.84 5.72 24.61
C TYR A 179 -1.18 6.39 23.29
N TYR A 180 -1.27 5.60 22.22
CA TYR A 180 -1.62 6.09 20.89
C TYR A 180 -3.09 5.78 20.57
N TYR A 181 -3.78 6.76 20.01
CA TYR A 181 -5.11 6.59 19.44
C TYR A 181 -5.03 6.57 17.91
N ARG A 182 -5.49 5.47 17.28
CA ARG A 182 -5.66 5.35 15.82
C ARG A 182 -6.96 4.61 15.49
N GLY A 183 -8.08 5.19 15.90
CA GLY A 183 -9.41 4.55 15.85
C GLY A 183 -9.75 3.69 17.06
N GLY A 184 -8.89 3.73 18.06
CA GLY A 184 -9.01 3.09 19.36
C GLY A 184 -7.71 3.34 20.14
N TRP A 185 -7.80 3.30 21.46
CA TRP A 185 -6.64 3.45 22.33
C TRP A 185 -5.85 2.14 22.40
N GLY A 186 -4.65 2.11 21.81
CA GLY A 186 -3.75 0.94 21.76
C GLY A 186 -2.86 0.79 22.99
N ASP A 187 -2.09 -0.29 23.08
CA ASP A 187 -1.16 -0.54 24.21
C ASP A 187 -0.17 0.61 24.43
N PRO A 188 0.29 0.82 25.69
CA PRO A 188 1.24 1.88 25.99
C PRO A 188 2.60 1.63 25.31
N SER A 189 3.38 2.70 25.17
CA SER A 189 4.77 2.60 24.74
C SER A 189 5.56 1.64 25.65
N SER A 190 6.46 0.85 25.05
CA SER A 190 7.28 -0.13 25.78
C SER A 190 8.38 0.51 26.64
N SER A 191 8.48 1.84 26.66
CA SER A 191 9.55 2.58 27.32
C SER A 191 8.96 3.79 28.03
N PRO A 192 8.48 3.62 29.27
CA PRO A 192 7.96 4.72 30.08
C PRO A 192 9.04 5.79 30.30
N SER A 193 8.67 7.05 30.46
CA SER A 193 9.59 8.16 30.77
C SER A 193 9.41 8.61 32.23
N ALA A 194 10.38 9.32 32.80
CA ALA A 194 10.24 9.91 34.13
C ALA A 194 9.28 11.11 34.07
N LEU A 195 8.57 11.37 35.16
CA LEU A 195 7.78 12.59 35.30
C LEU A 195 8.68 13.82 35.47
N ASP A 196 8.20 14.96 34.97
CA ASP A 196 8.76 16.28 35.22
C ASP A 196 7.81 17.15 36.08
N ASN A 197 8.13 18.44 36.23
CA ASN A 197 7.35 19.36 37.08
C ASN A 197 6.01 19.79 36.42
N ASP A 198 5.89 19.64 35.11
CA ASP A 198 4.72 20.04 34.34
C ASP A 198 3.70 18.90 34.25
N ASP A 199 4.15 17.65 34.47
CA ASP A 199 3.33 16.44 34.60
C ASP A 199 2.44 16.43 35.86
N ARG A 200 1.35 17.21 35.82
CA ARG A 200 0.28 17.15 36.82
C ARG A 200 -0.90 16.33 36.31
N LEU A 201 -1.41 15.45 37.16
CA LEU A 201 -2.55 14.61 36.78
C LEU A 201 -3.85 15.43 36.84
N VAL A 202 -4.41 15.75 35.68
CA VAL A 202 -5.64 16.55 35.55
C VAL A 202 -6.67 15.85 34.67
N ASP A 203 -7.92 16.31 34.72
CA ASP A 203 -8.97 15.83 33.82
C ASP A 203 -8.85 16.54 32.47
N LEU A 204 -8.27 15.85 31.48
CA LEU A 204 -7.97 16.39 30.16
C LEU A 204 -9.23 16.68 29.32
N ALA A 205 -10.41 16.26 29.76
CA ALA A 205 -11.67 16.57 29.08
C ALA A 205 -12.36 17.84 29.61
N LYS A 206 -11.78 18.54 30.59
CA LYS A 206 -12.37 19.75 31.21
C LYS A 206 -12.15 21.01 30.39
N PHE A 207 -12.60 21.02 29.14
CA PHE A 207 -12.60 22.20 28.29
C PHE A 207 -13.81 22.23 27.34
N ASP A 208 -14.08 23.41 26.77
CA ASP A 208 -15.17 23.64 25.83
C ASP A 208 -14.77 23.17 24.42
N PHE A 209 -15.24 21.98 24.03
CA PHE A 209 -14.89 21.36 22.75
C PHE A 209 -15.31 22.21 21.55
N GLU A 210 -16.51 22.81 21.60
CA GLU A 210 -17.07 23.55 20.47
C GLU A 210 -16.29 24.84 20.23
N LYS A 211 -16.00 25.60 21.28
CA LYS A 211 -15.23 26.84 21.16
C LYS A 211 -13.78 26.58 20.79
N THR A 212 -13.14 25.57 21.38
CA THR A 212 -11.79 25.17 20.97
C THR A 212 -11.74 24.81 19.49
N LEU A 213 -12.70 24.02 18.99
CA LEU A 213 -12.80 23.68 17.57
C LEU A 213 -13.04 24.91 16.68
N ALA A 214 -13.81 25.89 17.15
CA ALA A 214 -14.02 27.14 16.42
C ALA A 214 -12.70 27.91 16.24
N VAL A 215 -11.89 28.02 17.30
CA VAL A 215 -10.55 28.64 17.22
C VAL A 215 -9.62 27.80 16.34
N LEU A 216 -9.58 26.48 16.51
CA LEU A 216 -8.73 25.56 15.75
C LEU A 216 -8.91 25.72 14.23
N ARG A 217 -10.15 25.85 13.77
CA ARG A 217 -10.48 26.06 12.34
C ARG A 217 -10.00 27.40 11.80
N GLY A 218 -9.89 28.41 12.66
CA GLY A 218 -9.38 29.75 12.33
C GLY A 218 -7.89 29.94 12.66
N ALA A 219 -7.23 28.94 13.23
CA ALA A 219 -5.89 29.08 13.78
C ALA A 219 -4.85 29.50 12.73
N PRO A 220 -4.80 28.90 11.51
CA PRO A 220 -3.83 29.33 10.49
C PRO A 220 -3.93 30.81 10.15
N ASP A 221 -5.14 31.31 9.93
CA ASP A 221 -5.37 32.72 9.59
C ASP A 221 -5.00 33.63 10.76
N THR A 222 -5.29 33.19 11.99
CA THR A 222 -5.01 33.93 13.24
C THR A 222 -3.51 34.12 13.47
N VAL A 223 -2.72 33.07 13.23
CA VAL A 223 -1.26 33.13 13.39
C VAL A 223 -0.54 33.70 12.15
N GLY A 224 -1.27 33.99 11.07
CA GLY A 224 -0.74 34.61 9.86
C GLY A 224 -0.09 33.63 8.87
N VAL A 225 -0.46 32.35 8.92
CA VAL A 225 -0.01 31.30 7.99
C VAL A 225 -1.04 31.13 6.88
N GLN A 226 -0.60 31.13 5.62
CA GLN A 226 -1.51 30.85 4.51
C GLN A 226 -1.93 29.38 4.55
N ARG A 227 -3.24 29.12 4.40
CA ARG A 227 -3.78 27.75 4.46
C ARG A 227 -3.15 26.77 3.47
N ALA A 228 -2.69 27.26 2.31
CA ALA A 228 -2.00 26.43 1.32
C ALA A 228 -0.61 25.95 1.78
N ASP A 229 -0.01 26.64 2.75
CA ASP A 229 1.33 26.37 3.27
C ASP A 229 1.31 25.55 4.57
N VAL A 230 0.12 25.35 5.16
CA VAL A 230 -0.07 24.57 6.39
C VAL A 230 0.32 23.11 6.14
N LYS A 231 1.24 22.60 6.96
CA LYS A 231 1.63 21.19 6.99
C LYS A 231 0.85 20.41 8.02
N ASP A 232 0.69 21.00 9.20
CA ASP A 232 0.00 20.36 10.30
C ASP A 232 -0.66 21.42 11.18
N VAL A 233 -1.83 21.05 11.69
CA VAL A 233 -2.50 21.78 12.76
C VAL A 233 -2.86 20.73 13.79
N TRP A 234 -2.43 20.92 15.02
CA TRP A 234 -2.71 20.01 16.11
C TRP A 234 -2.93 20.83 17.38
N LEU A 235 -3.54 20.21 18.37
CA LEU A 235 -3.71 20.84 19.67
C LEU A 235 -3.18 19.94 20.78
N ARG A 236 -2.72 20.58 21.83
CA ARG A 236 -2.33 19.96 23.09
C ARG A 236 -3.31 20.38 24.17
N VAL A 237 -3.67 19.44 25.03
CA VAL A 237 -4.33 19.73 26.29
C VAL A 237 -3.43 19.25 27.41
N SER A 238 -3.03 20.17 28.29
CA SER A 238 -2.10 19.94 29.39
C SER A 238 -2.54 20.72 30.63
N PRO A 239 -2.01 20.42 31.82
CA PRO A 239 -2.28 21.19 33.04
C PRO A 239 -1.97 22.67 32.87
N ALA A 240 -2.88 23.54 33.30
CA ALA A 240 -2.63 24.97 33.32
C ALA A 240 -1.48 25.29 34.29
N GLU A 241 -0.56 26.17 33.86
CA GLU A 241 0.59 26.62 34.66
C GLU A 241 0.20 27.58 35.80
N ASP A 242 -1.02 28.13 35.77
CA ASP A 242 -1.49 29.08 36.79
C ASP A 242 -1.70 28.35 38.14
N PRO A 243 -0.92 28.70 39.18
CA PRO A 243 -1.01 28.05 40.49
C PRO A 243 -2.34 28.33 41.21
N SER A 244 -3.11 29.33 40.77
CA SER A 244 -4.44 29.62 41.33
C SER A 244 -5.54 28.70 40.81
N THR A 245 -5.29 27.99 39.70
CA THR A 245 -6.22 27.04 39.08
C THR A 245 -5.54 25.69 38.80
N PRO A 246 -5.11 24.95 39.83
CA PRO A 246 -4.27 23.76 39.67
C PRO A 246 -4.97 22.60 38.94
N ASP A 247 -6.31 22.57 38.94
CA ASP A 247 -7.12 21.56 38.27
C ASP A 247 -7.57 21.96 36.86
N ALA A 248 -7.20 23.16 36.40
CA ALA A 248 -7.54 23.64 35.07
C ALA A 248 -6.58 23.09 34.02
N VAL A 249 -7.05 23.05 32.79
CA VAL A 249 -6.23 22.73 31.62
C VAL A 249 -5.90 24.00 30.83
N THR A 250 -4.79 23.98 30.11
CA THR A 250 -4.52 24.89 29.00
C THR A 250 -4.74 24.13 27.69
N ILE A 251 -5.18 24.84 26.66
CA ILE A 251 -5.26 24.29 25.31
C ILE A 251 -4.31 25.08 24.41
N ASP A 252 -3.31 24.42 23.87
CA ASP A 252 -2.36 25.00 22.91
C ASP A 252 -2.69 24.50 21.51
N ILE A 253 -3.03 25.42 20.61
CA ILE A 253 -3.27 25.10 19.20
C ILE A 253 -2.03 25.48 18.40
N HIS A 254 -1.35 24.51 17.83
CA HIS A 254 -0.15 24.69 17.03
C HIS A 254 -0.49 24.65 15.53
N VAL A 255 0.09 25.59 14.78
CA VAL A 255 0.04 25.64 13.32
C VAL A 255 1.46 25.60 12.79
N ASN A 256 1.77 24.56 12.01
CA ASN A 256 3.08 24.36 11.42
C ASN A 256 3.01 24.54 9.90
N SER A 257 3.98 25.26 9.33
CA SER A 257 4.15 25.46 7.89
C SER A 257 5.62 25.39 7.48
N ASP A 258 5.89 25.35 6.17
CA ASP A 258 7.27 25.40 5.65
C ASP A 258 7.98 26.74 5.93
N PHE A 259 7.22 27.79 6.25
CA PHE A 259 7.72 29.16 6.40
C PHE A 259 7.73 29.67 7.85
N GLY A 260 7.37 28.82 8.81
CA GLY A 260 7.28 29.18 10.22
C GLY A 260 6.13 28.47 10.92
N SER A 261 6.11 28.59 12.24
CA SER A 261 5.04 28.06 13.08
C SER A 261 4.48 29.15 13.98
N GLY A 262 3.20 29.04 14.29
CA GLY A 262 2.54 29.88 15.27
C GLY A 262 1.68 29.04 16.20
N HIS A 263 1.30 29.58 17.34
CA HIS A 263 0.38 28.90 18.24
C HIS A 263 -0.54 29.87 18.98
N ILE A 264 -1.65 29.32 19.47
CA ILE A 264 -2.68 30.03 20.22
C ILE A 264 -2.93 29.25 21.51
N GLU A 265 -2.79 29.92 22.64
CA GLU A 265 -3.17 29.39 23.95
C GLU A 265 -4.59 29.83 24.29
N LEU A 266 -5.39 28.89 24.78
CA LEU A 266 -6.76 29.11 25.26
C LEU A 266 -6.92 28.69 26.71
N PHE A 267 -7.80 29.39 27.41
CA PHE A 267 -8.38 28.94 28.66
C PHE A 267 -9.37 27.77 28.42
N PRO A 268 -9.73 26.99 29.46
CA PRO A 268 -10.68 25.89 29.37
C PRO A 268 -12.03 26.25 28.74
N ASP A 269 -12.48 27.50 28.89
CA ASP A 269 -13.75 27.98 28.36
C ASP A 269 -13.67 28.43 26.89
N GLY A 270 -12.53 28.21 26.24
CA GLY A 270 -12.24 28.56 24.85
C GLY A 270 -11.87 30.03 24.63
N THR A 271 -11.76 30.83 25.69
CA THR A 271 -11.30 32.22 25.55
C THR A 271 -9.79 32.28 25.34
N THR A 272 -9.34 33.26 24.56
CA THR A 272 -7.92 33.39 24.22
C THR A 272 -7.11 33.84 25.42
N LYS A 273 -6.05 33.09 25.72
CA LYS A 273 -5.02 33.44 26.70
C LYS A 273 -3.90 34.22 26.04
N GLN A 274 -3.25 33.65 25.02
CA GLN A 274 -2.12 34.27 24.31
C GLN A 274 -2.06 33.82 22.84
N ILE A 275 -1.39 34.60 21.99
CA ILE A 275 -1.21 34.31 20.56
C ILE A 275 0.25 34.61 20.17
N TRP A 276 0.91 33.63 19.58
CA TRP A 276 2.21 33.75 18.95
C TRP A 276 2.05 33.55 17.45
N ARG A 277 2.28 34.63 16.70
CA ARG A 277 2.20 34.58 15.24
C ARG A 277 3.41 33.85 14.67
N ALA A 278 3.23 33.27 13.49
CA ALA A 278 4.36 32.78 12.73
C ALA A 278 5.26 33.95 12.35
N ASP A 279 6.55 33.81 12.68
CA ASP A 279 7.59 34.71 12.18
C ASP A 279 7.57 34.64 10.65
N ARG A 280 7.51 35.81 10.00
CA ARG A 280 7.51 35.93 8.53
C ARG A 280 8.90 36.22 7.99
#